data_AF-A0AAX3ZJL5-F1
#
_entry.id   AF-A0AAX3ZJL5-F1
#
_cell.length_a   1.000
_cell.length_b   1.000
_cell.length_c   1.000
_cell.angle_alpha   90.00
_cell.angle_beta   90.00
_cell.angle_gamma   90.00
#
_symmetry.space_group_name_H-M   'P 1'
#
loop_
_entity.id
_entity.type
_entity.pdbx_description
1 polymer ?
#
loop_
_entity_poly.entity_id
_entity_poly.type
_entity_poly.pdbx_seq_one_letter_code
_entity_poly.pdbx_strand_id
1 'polypeptide(L)'
;MTALDLSSPVAVVGTGTMGQGIAQVALVAGHPVRLYDAAAGRAREAADAIGARLDRLVEKERLTGAERDAARARLRPAEDLAELADCALVVEAVLERLDVKQELFRALEDVVGDDCLLATNTSSLSVTAIGGALRVPGRFVGLHFFNPAPLLPLVEVVSGFATDVACATRAYETARAWGKTPVACADTPGFIVNRVARPFYAEAFAVHEDQGADPATIDAVLRESGGFRMGAFELTDLIGQDVNESVTHSVWQAFFQDVRFTPSLAQRRLVESGRLGRKSGQGWYDYRDGARRPEPHTAEPADPPAYVVVEGGLGPAAELVAMVREAGIEVRHEDEDKGTRFVLPSGGQLVLADGQTSVEFRDVVYFDLALDYRAATRVALSAAHSTSPETVAQATGLFQALGKKVSVIGDVPGMIVARTVARIIDLAVEAVAKGVATEEDIDTAMRLGVNYPLGPLEWSRRLGGGWACELLDNLHACAPTGRYAPSLALYRHSYACDKQEGGTS
;
A
#
# COMPACT_ATOMS: atom_id res chain seq x y z
N MET A 1 -27.84 10.26 -9.10
CA MET A 1 -27.22 11.43 -9.74
C MET A 1 -26.20 10.92 -10.74
N THR A 2 -26.08 11.57 -11.89
CA THR A 2 -25.20 11.14 -12.99
C THR A 2 -23.86 11.87 -12.93
N ALA A 3 -22.86 11.35 -13.64
CA ALA A 3 -21.62 12.04 -13.93
C ALA A 3 -21.85 13.43 -14.56
N LEU A 4 -20.82 14.28 -14.56
CA LEU A 4 -20.84 15.54 -15.32
C LEU A 4 -21.07 15.29 -16.80
N ASP A 5 -21.82 16.18 -17.44
CA ASP A 5 -22.01 16.15 -18.88
C ASP A 5 -20.69 16.47 -19.60
N LEU A 6 -20.39 15.77 -20.70
CA LEU A 6 -19.11 15.94 -21.42
C LEU A 6 -18.96 17.33 -22.05
N SER A 7 -20.04 18.09 -22.25
CA SER A 7 -19.97 19.49 -22.67
C SER A 7 -19.61 20.45 -21.53
N SER A 8 -19.70 20.01 -20.27
CA SER A 8 -19.38 20.81 -19.10
C SER A 8 -17.86 21.03 -18.99
N PRO A 9 -17.39 22.29 -18.90
CA PRO A 9 -15.97 22.57 -18.74
C PRO A 9 -15.43 22.13 -17.38
N VAL A 10 -14.21 21.60 -17.39
CA VAL A 10 -13.45 21.19 -16.20
C VAL A 10 -12.20 22.07 -16.09
N ALA A 11 -12.01 22.72 -14.96
CA ALA A 11 -10.78 23.44 -14.66
C ALA A 11 -9.80 22.55 -13.88
N VAL A 12 -8.51 22.68 -14.18
CA VAL A 12 -7.43 22.15 -13.35
C VAL A 12 -6.51 23.30 -12.97
N VAL A 13 -6.35 23.50 -11.66
CA VAL A 13 -5.56 24.59 -11.07
C VAL A 13 -4.26 24.05 -10.52
N GLY A 14 -3.14 24.54 -11.03
CA GLY A 14 -1.79 24.04 -10.79
C GLY A 14 -1.32 23.12 -11.92
N THR A 15 -0.21 23.48 -12.57
CA THR A 15 0.25 22.78 -13.78
C THR A 15 1.53 21.95 -13.59
N GLY A 16 1.75 21.48 -12.36
CA GLY A 16 2.74 20.45 -12.07
C GLY A 16 2.39 19.09 -12.70
N THR A 17 3.19 18.06 -12.37
CA THR A 17 3.03 16.70 -12.92
C THR A 17 1.61 16.13 -12.74
N MET A 18 1.04 16.28 -11.54
CA MET A 18 -0.31 15.79 -11.24
C MET A 18 -1.39 16.57 -11.99
N GLY A 19 -1.36 17.90 -11.94
CA GLY A 19 -2.34 18.74 -12.64
C GLY A 19 -2.34 18.49 -14.16
N GLN A 20 -1.16 18.37 -14.77
CA GLN A 20 -1.06 17.97 -16.18
C GLN A 20 -1.67 16.59 -16.46
N GLY A 21 -1.45 15.61 -15.58
CA GLY A 21 -2.02 14.28 -15.70
C GLY A 21 -3.54 14.26 -15.56
N ILE A 22 -4.08 14.99 -14.58
CA ILE A 22 -5.53 15.11 -14.34
C ILE A 22 -6.20 15.81 -15.52
N ALA A 23 -5.62 16.91 -16.00
CA ALA A 23 -6.11 17.62 -17.18
C ALA A 23 -6.14 16.71 -18.42
N GLN A 24 -5.10 15.90 -18.63
CA GLN A 24 -5.09 14.91 -19.71
C GLN A 24 -6.21 13.88 -19.56
N VAL A 25 -6.50 13.39 -18.34
CA VAL A 25 -7.58 12.44 -18.09
C VAL A 25 -8.94 13.05 -18.47
N ALA A 26 -9.26 14.25 -17.97
CA ALA A 26 -10.51 14.93 -18.28
C ALA A 26 -10.66 15.23 -19.79
N LEU A 27 -9.54 15.62 -20.44
CA LEU A 27 -9.52 15.95 -21.86
C LEU A 27 -9.77 14.76 -22.78
N VAL A 28 -9.18 13.60 -22.44
CA VAL A 28 -9.38 12.34 -23.17
C VAL A 28 -10.78 11.79 -22.91
N ALA A 29 -11.32 11.97 -21.70
CA ALA A 29 -12.69 11.58 -21.38
C ALA A 29 -13.75 12.37 -22.17
N GLY A 30 -13.45 13.61 -22.55
CA GLY A 30 -14.29 14.35 -23.49
C GLY A 30 -14.55 15.82 -23.14
N HIS A 31 -14.09 16.29 -21.99
CA HIS A 31 -14.44 17.62 -21.49
C HIS A 31 -13.65 18.74 -22.19
N PRO A 32 -14.26 19.93 -22.37
CA PRO A 32 -13.51 21.17 -22.43
C PRO A 32 -12.68 21.33 -21.16
N VAL A 33 -11.38 21.59 -21.29
CA VAL A 33 -10.49 21.74 -20.13
C VAL A 33 -9.92 23.16 -20.08
N ARG A 34 -9.99 23.79 -18.90
CA ARG A 34 -9.29 25.02 -18.56
C ARG A 34 -8.08 24.69 -17.69
N LEU A 35 -6.91 25.16 -18.09
CA LEU A 35 -5.68 25.02 -17.30
C LEU A 35 -5.28 26.36 -16.73
N TYR A 36 -5.11 26.43 -15.42
CA TYR A 36 -4.64 27.66 -14.77
C TYR A 36 -3.43 27.39 -13.89
N ASP A 37 -2.50 28.34 -13.88
CA ASP A 37 -1.38 28.41 -12.94
C ASP A 37 -1.12 29.87 -12.57
N ALA A 38 -0.75 30.13 -11.31
CA ALA A 38 -0.48 31.48 -10.85
C ALA A 38 0.77 32.09 -11.50
N ALA A 39 1.72 31.26 -11.95
CA ALA A 39 2.90 31.72 -12.65
C ALA A 39 2.62 31.90 -14.15
N ALA A 40 2.77 33.13 -14.63
CA ALA A 40 2.51 33.51 -16.02
C ALA A 40 3.25 32.59 -17.02
N GLY A 41 2.54 32.18 -18.08
CA GLY A 41 3.06 31.30 -19.12
C GLY A 41 3.04 29.79 -18.79
N ARG A 42 2.99 29.40 -17.51
CA ARG A 42 3.02 27.98 -17.09
C ARG A 42 1.81 27.19 -17.56
N ALA A 43 0.64 27.83 -17.64
CA ALA A 43 -0.57 27.21 -18.21
C ALA A 43 -0.38 26.82 -19.68
N ARG A 44 0.24 27.70 -20.48
CA ARG A 44 0.53 27.46 -21.90
C ARG A 44 1.57 26.36 -22.08
N GLU A 45 2.68 26.43 -21.34
CA GLU A 45 3.73 25.38 -21.34
C GLU A 45 3.14 23.99 -21.02
N ALA A 46 2.25 23.94 -20.03
CA ALA A 46 1.60 22.70 -19.63
C ALA A 46 0.63 22.18 -20.70
N ALA A 47 -0.11 23.07 -21.36
CA ALA A 47 -0.98 22.71 -22.48
C ALA A 47 -0.18 22.09 -23.64
N ASP A 48 0.96 22.69 -23.99
CA ASP A 48 1.88 22.16 -25.01
C ASP A 48 2.43 20.78 -24.61
N ALA A 49 2.83 20.61 -23.34
CA ALA A 49 3.32 19.34 -22.82
C ALA A 49 2.25 18.23 -22.83
N ILE A 50 0.99 18.56 -22.51
CA ILE A 50 -0.15 17.63 -22.66
C ILE A 50 -0.34 17.28 -24.13
N GLY A 51 -0.31 18.26 -25.02
CA GLY A 51 -0.35 18.04 -26.46
C GLY A 51 0.69 17.02 -26.93
N ALA A 52 1.96 17.23 -26.57
CA ALA A 52 3.06 16.31 -26.91
C ALA A 52 2.89 14.91 -26.29
N ARG A 53 2.19 14.76 -25.16
CA ARG A 53 1.81 13.44 -24.62
C ARG A 53 0.72 12.78 -25.45
N LEU A 54 -0.26 13.54 -25.94
CA LEU A 54 -1.30 13.00 -26.83
C LEU A 54 -0.71 12.51 -28.15
N ASP A 55 0.26 13.24 -28.73
CA ASP A 55 0.95 12.79 -29.95
C ASP A 55 1.63 11.43 -29.73
N ARG A 56 2.32 11.27 -28.58
CA ARG A 56 2.94 9.99 -28.19
C ARG A 56 1.92 8.86 -27.96
N LEU A 57 0.67 9.16 -27.63
CA LEU A 57 -0.39 8.15 -27.56
C LEU A 57 -0.83 7.71 -28.95
N VAL A 58 -0.83 8.61 -29.94
CA VAL A 58 -1.09 8.27 -31.35
C VAL A 58 0.03 7.41 -31.92
N GLU A 59 1.29 7.76 -31.66
CA GLU A 59 2.46 6.95 -32.05
C GLU A 59 2.42 5.52 -31.49
N LYS A 60 1.82 5.36 -30.30
CA LYS A 60 1.64 4.07 -29.63
C LYS A 60 0.31 3.39 -29.96
N GLU A 61 -0.44 3.91 -30.95
CA GLU A 61 -1.74 3.40 -31.38
C GLU A 61 -2.79 3.30 -30.25
N ARG A 62 -2.63 4.11 -29.20
CA ARG A 62 -3.57 4.20 -28.07
C ARG A 62 -4.64 5.28 -28.23
N LEU A 63 -4.49 6.13 -29.25
CA LEU A 63 -5.40 7.21 -29.61
C LEU A 63 -5.33 7.41 -31.12
N THR A 64 -6.43 7.74 -31.78
CA THR A 64 -6.42 8.12 -33.20
C THR A 64 -5.98 9.57 -33.38
N GLY A 65 -5.50 9.92 -34.58
CA GLY A 65 -5.16 11.31 -34.91
C GLY A 65 -6.34 12.27 -34.77
N ALA A 66 -7.56 11.83 -35.13
CA ALA A 66 -8.78 12.62 -35.00
C ALA A 66 -9.16 12.87 -33.53
N GLU A 67 -9.09 11.84 -32.67
CA GLU A 67 -9.32 12.00 -31.22
C GLU A 67 -8.30 12.93 -30.58
N ARG A 68 -7.04 12.85 -31.00
CA ARG A 68 -5.96 13.77 -30.58
C ARG A 68 -6.27 15.21 -30.95
N ASP A 69 -6.68 15.46 -32.19
CA ASP A 69 -7.01 16.81 -32.67
C ASP A 69 -8.24 17.38 -31.94
N ALA A 70 -9.27 16.56 -31.74
CA ALA A 70 -10.45 16.93 -30.97
C ALA A 70 -10.13 17.24 -29.50
N ALA A 71 -9.28 16.43 -28.86
CA ALA A 71 -8.80 16.67 -27.51
C ALA A 71 -8.03 18.01 -27.43
N ARG A 72 -7.09 18.28 -28.35
CA ARG A 72 -6.36 19.56 -28.38
C ARG A 72 -7.27 20.78 -28.53
N ALA A 73 -8.31 20.69 -29.37
CA ALA A 73 -9.26 21.79 -29.58
C ALA A 73 -10.07 22.16 -28.32
N ARG A 74 -10.21 21.21 -27.37
CA ARG A 74 -10.90 21.39 -26.09
C ARG A 74 -10.02 21.94 -24.97
N LEU A 75 -8.69 21.94 -25.15
CA LEU A 75 -7.74 22.38 -24.13
C LEU A 75 -7.47 23.88 -24.26
N ARG A 76 -7.74 24.64 -23.20
CA ARG A 76 -7.49 26.09 -23.17
C ARG A 76 -6.69 26.48 -21.93
N PRO A 77 -5.48 27.04 -22.09
CA PRO A 77 -4.80 27.69 -20.99
C PRO A 77 -5.55 28.98 -20.65
N ALA A 78 -5.85 29.18 -19.36
CA ALA A 78 -6.48 30.36 -18.82
C ALA A 78 -5.40 31.32 -18.27
N GLU A 79 -5.55 32.62 -18.51
CA GLU A 79 -4.61 33.64 -18.03
C GLU A 79 -4.90 34.11 -16.60
N ASP A 80 -6.18 34.06 -16.20
CA ASP A 80 -6.62 34.41 -14.87
C ASP A 80 -7.75 33.48 -14.38
N LEU A 81 -8.10 33.60 -13.10
CA LEU A 81 -9.16 32.79 -12.50
C LEU A 81 -10.54 33.09 -13.09
N ALA A 82 -10.82 34.31 -13.55
CA ALA A 82 -12.15 34.68 -14.05
C ALA A 82 -12.55 33.88 -15.30
N GLU A 83 -11.58 33.42 -16.08
CA GLU A 83 -11.80 32.51 -17.22
C GLU A 83 -12.28 31.09 -16.81
N LEU A 84 -12.37 30.80 -15.52
CA LEU A 84 -12.88 29.53 -14.98
C LEU A 84 -14.38 29.60 -14.61
N ALA A 85 -15.04 30.76 -14.75
CA ALA A 85 -16.40 31.00 -14.26
C ALA A 85 -17.47 30.05 -14.82
N ASP A 86 -17.28 29.52 -16.03
CA ASP A 86 -18.19 28.58 -16.71
C ASP A 86 -17.94 27.10 -16.36
N CYS A 87 -16.95 26.81 -15.51
CA CYS A 87 -16.58 25.43 -15.19
C CYS A 87 -17.58 24.79 -14.22
N ALA A 88 -17.91 23.52 -14.48
CA ALA A 88 -18.77 22.71 -13.61
C ALA A 88 -17.99 21.93 -12.55
N LEU A 89 -16.69 21.77 -12.75
CA LEU A 89 -15.75 21.16 -11.80
C LEU A 89 -14.41 21.90 -11.86
N VAL A 90 -13.85 22.21 -10.68
CA VAL A 90 -12.47 22.65 -10.51
C VAL A 90 -11.70 21.60 -9.73
N VAL A 91 -10.58 21.11 -10.26
CA VAL A 91 -9.65 20.22 -9.56
C VAL A 91 -8.36 20.95 -9.24
N GLU A 92 -8.06 21.12 -7.96
CA GLU A 92 -6.86 21.77 -7.45
C GLU A 92 -5.71 20.77 -7.27
N ALA A 93 -4.53 21.12 -7.79
CA ALA A 93 -3.29 20.37 -7.69
C ALA A 93 -2.06 21.31 -7.56
N VAL A 94 -2.16 22.30 -6.68
CA VAL A 94 -1.12 23.27 -6.31
C VAL A 94 -0.31 22.78 -5.09
N LEU A 95 0.53 23.67 -4.54
CA LEU A 95 1.39 23.43 -3.39
C LEU A 95 0.61 22.83 -2.20
N GLU A 96 1.19 21.83 -1.55
CA GLU A 96 0.60 21.10 -0.43
C GLU A 96 0.69 21.91 0.89
N ARG A 97 -0.02 23.04 0.93
CA ARG A 97 -0.09 23.96 2.07
C ARG A 97 -1.53 24.41 2.33
N LEU A 98 -1.98 24.29 3.57
CA LEU A 98 -3.37 24.56 3.94
C LEU A 98 -3.78 26.01 3.66
N ASP A 99 -2.94 26.98 4.04
CA ASP A 99 -3.20 28.40 3.84
C ASP A 99 -3.34 28.74 2.35
N VAL A 100 -2.42 28.25 1.52
CA VAL A 100 -2.44 28.44 0.07
C VAL A 100 -3.72 27.87 -0.56
N LYS A 101 -4.12 26.66 -0.16
CA LYS A 101 -5.35 26.03 -0.69
C LYS A 101 -6.61 26.75 -0.24
N GLN A 102 -6.69 27.18 1.02
CA GLN A 102 -7.84 27.94 1.53
C GLN A 102 -7.99 29.29 0.82
N GLU A 103 -6.89 30.03 0.61
CA GLU A 103 -6.91 31.28 -0.13
C GLU A 103 -7.38 31.08 -1.57
N LEU A 104 -6.84 30.06 -2.26
CA LEU A 104 -7.24 29.72 -3.62
C LEU A 104 -8.73 29.36 -3.72
N PHE A 105 -9.24 28.50 -2.84
CA PHE A 105 -10.64 28.08 -2.91
C PHE A 105 -11.62 29.21 -2.58
N ARG A 106 -11.27 30.15 -1.70
CA ARG A 106 -12.07 31.39 -1.51
C ARG A 106 -12.13 32.21 -2.80
N ALA A 107 -10.98 32.42 -3.45
CA ALA A 107 -10.94 33.16 -4.71
C ALA A 107 -11.73 32.46 -5.82
N LEU A 108 -11.74 31.11 -5.85
CA LEU A 108 -12.55 30.34 -6.78
C LEU A 108 -14.05 30.48 -6.52
N GLU A 109 -14.51 30.51 -5.25
CA GLU A 109 -15.94 30.71 -4.93
C GLU A 109 -16.50 32.06 -5.37
N ASP A 110 -15.66 33.09 -5.47
CA ASP A 110 -16.06 34.39 -6.00
C ASP A 110 -16.21 34.39 -7.53
N VAL A 111 -15.69 33.36 -8.20
CA VAL A 111 -15.63 33.24 -9.66
C VAL A 111 -16.64 32.23 -10.19
N VAL A 112 -16.68 31.02 -9.63
CA VAL A 112 -17.50 29.92 -10.16
C VAL A 112 -18.90 29.92 -9.54
N GLY A 113 -19.91 29.53 -10.32
CA GLY A 113 -21.28 29.44 -9.82
C GLY A 113 -21.43 28.47 -8.64
N ASP A 114 -22.42 28.69 -7.76
CA ASP A 114 -22.63 27.93 -6.51
C ASP A 114 -22.86 26.41 -6.74
N ASP A 115 -23.27 25.99 -7.95
CA ASP A 115 -23.43 24.57 -8.34
C ASP A 115 -22.14 23.89 -8.84
N CYS A 116 -21.05 24.65 -9.03
CA CYS A 116 -19.74 24.12 -9.44
C CYS A 116 -19.14 23.22 -8.35
N LEU A 117 -18.71 22.02 -8.74
CA LEU A 117 -18.00 21.10 -7.84
C LEU A 117 -16.57 21.60 -7.61
N LEU A 118 -16.15 21.72 -6.37
CA LEU A 118 -14.79 22.08 -6.02
C LEU A 118 -14.07 20.86 -5.46
N ALA A 119 -12.94 20.49 -6.07
CA ALA A 119 -12.20 19.30 -5.71
C ALA A 119 -10.72 19.60 -5.47
N THR A 120 -10.11 18.91 -4.51
CA THR A 120 -8.65 18.94 -4.27
C THR A 120 -8.02 17.57 -4.52
N ASN A 121 -6.85 17.54 -5.15
CA ASN A 121 -6.00 16.35 -5.29
C ASN A 121 -5.04 16.19 -4.09
N THR A 122 -5.26 16.88 -2.97
CA THR A 122 -4.39 16.73 -1.78
C THR A 122 -4.24 15.26 -1.38
N SER A 123 -3.07 14.91 -0.88
CA SER A 123 -2.71 13.55 -0.44
C SER A 123 -2.55 13.43 1.07
N SER A 124 -2.52 14.58 1.77
CA SER A 124 -2.08 14.68 3.16
C SER A 124 -2.89 15.67 4.01
N LEU A 125 -3.50 16.70 3.39
CA LEU A 125 -4.29 17.69 4.12
C LEU A 125 -5.73 17.22 4.27
N SER A 126 -6.35 17.61 5.40
CA SER A 126 -7.76 17.34 5.63
C SER A 126 -8.64 18.11 4.64
N VAL A 127 -9.51 17.38 3.96
CA VAL A 127 -10.54 17.94 3.06
C VAL A 127 -11.48 18.84 3.85
N THR A 128 -11.81 18.46 5.09
CA THR A 128 -12.59 19.26 6.03
C THR A 128 -11.91 20.58 6.36
N ALA A 129 -10.59 20.56 6.64
CA ALA A 129 -9.85 21.77 6.96
C ALA A 129 -9.79 22.74 5.77
N ILE A 130 -9.61 22.24 4.54
CA ILE A 130 -9.62 23.07 3.33
C ILE A 130 -11.02 23.63 3.10
N GLY A 131 -12.05 22.76 3.10
CA GLY A 131 -13.44 23.13 2.85
C GLY A 131 -14.03 24.06 3.91
N GLY A 132 -13.50 24.04 5.15
CA GLY A 132 -13.95 24.93 6.24
C GLY A 132 -13.72 26.43 5.99
N ALA A 133 -12.94 26.79 4.98
CA ALA A 133 -12.75 28.17 4.55
C ALA A 133 -13.82 28.68 3.56
N LEU A 134 -14.72 27.81 3.10
CA LEU A 134 -15.70 28.09 2.05
C LEU A 134 -17.06 28.57 2.59
N ARG A 135 -17.74 29.39 1.79
CA ARG A 135 -19.13 29.81 1.96
C ARG A 135 -20.11 28.67 1.67
N VAL A 136 -19.83 27.84 0.67
CA VAL A 136 -20.67 26.69 0.29
C VAL A 136 -19.85 25.38 0.38
N PRO A 137 -19.52 24.91 1.60
CA PRO A 137 -18.63 23.76 1.77
C PRO A 137 -19.22 22.41 1.32
N GLY A 138 -20.56 22.32 1.15
CA GLY A 138 -21.26 21.11 0.69
C GLY A 138 -20.82 20.57 -0.68
N ARG A 139 -20.34 21.47 -1.56
CA ARG A 139 -19.83 21.10 -2.90
C ARG A 139 -18.33 20.82 -2.95
N PHE A 140 -17.67 20.78 -1.79
CA PHE A 140 -16.24 20.53 -1.71
C PHE A 140 -15.94 19.04 -1.48
N VAL A 141 -15.04 18.46 -2.27
CA VAL A 141 -14.65 17.05 -2.20
C VAL A 141 -13.13 16.87 -2.33
N GLY A 142 -12.58 15.80 -1.81
CA GLY A 142 -11.29 15.30 -2.27
C GLY A 142 -11.49 14.43 -3.52
N LEU A 143 -10.64 14.63 -4.52
CA LEU A 143 -10.58 13.81 -5.72
C LEU A 143 -9.12 13.43 -5.96
N HIS A 144 -8.64 12.47 -5.19
CA HIS A 144 -7.22 12.13 -5.08
C HIS A 144 -6.81 11.09 -6.12
N PHE A 145 -6.06 11.55 -7.13
CA PHE A 145 -5.45 10.73 -8.17
C PHE A 145 -4.05 10.27 -7.75
N PHE A 146 -3.64 9.12 -8.27
CA PHE A 146 -2.30 8.56 -8.00
C PHE A 146 -1.34 8.82 -9.16
N ASN A 147 -0.06 9.07 -8.87
CA ASN A 147 0.94 9.38 -9.88
C ASN A 147 1.49 8.11 -10.57
N PRO A 148 1.49 8.02 -11.92
CA PRO A 148 0.96 8.98 -12.90
C PRO A 148 -0.55 8.87 -13.13
N ALA A 149 -1.26 10.00 -13.02
CA ALA A 149 -2.72 10.04 -13.09
C ALA A 149 -3.33 9.43 -14.37
N PRO A 150 -2.75 9.55 -15.58
CA PRO A 150 -3.31 8.88 -16.77
C PRO A 150 -3.17 7.35 -16.77
N LEU A 151 -2.22 6.80 -16.01
CA LEU A 151 -1.90 5.37 -16.02
C LEU A 151 -2.56 4.61 -14.86
N LEU A 152 -2.57 5.19 -13.66
CA LEU A 152 -3.15 4.53 -12.50
C LEU A 152 -4.69 4.59 -12.54
N PRO A 153 -5.39 3.47 -12.30
CA PRO A 153 -6.83 3.41 -12.44
C PRO A 153 -7.57 3.96 -11.21
N LEU A 154 -6.95 3.96 -10.02
CA LEU A 154 -7.59 4.35 -8.78
C LEU A 154 -7.77 5.86 -8.64
N VAL A 155 -8.90 6.27 -8.07
CA VAL A 155 -9.14 7.62 -7.53
C VAL A 155 -9.84 7.49 -6.18
N GLU A 156 -9.34 8.14 -5.13
CA GLU A 156 -10.07 8.24 -3.86
C GLU A 156 -10.98 9.47 -3.88
N VAL A 157 -12.29 9.24 -3.73
CA VAL A 157 -13.30 10.29 -3.56
C VAL A 157 -13.51 10.49 -2.07
N VAL A 158 -12.99 11.61 -1.56
CA VAL A 158 -12.91 11.87 -0.13
C VAL A 158 -14.00 12.86 0.29
N SER A 159 -14.86 12.43 1.21
CA SER A 159 -15.89 13.29 1.79
C SER A 159 -15.36 13.97 3.05
N GLY A 160 -15.27 15.30 3.02
CA GLY A 160 -15.09 16.11 4.22
C GLY A 160 -16.34 16.13 5.09
N PHE A 161 -16.23 16.68 6.30
CA PHE A 161 -17.34 16.70 7.26
C PHE A 161 -18.61 17.37 6.74
N ALA A 162 -18.47 18.41 5.92
CA ALA A 162 -19.59 19.18 5.36
C ALA A 162 -19.98 18.74 3.95
N THR A 163 -19.27 17.79 3.32
CA THR A 163 -19.50 17.38 1.93
C THR A 163 -20.88 16.76 1.76
N ASP A 164 -21.65 17.29 0.80
CA ASP A 164 -22.94 16.73 0.44
C ASP A 164 -22.76 15.38 -0.26
N VAL A 165 -23.55 14.38 0.15
CA VAL A 165 -23.58 13.05 -0.48
C VAL A 165 -23.81 13.17 -1.99
N ALA A 166 -24.68 14.10 -2.40
CA ALA A 166 -24.95 14.43 -3.79
C ALA A 166 -23.68 14.79 -4.58
N CYS A 167 -22.85 15.65 -4.01
CA CYS A 167 -21.62 16.15 -4.61
C CYS A 167 -20.55 15.05 -4.66
N ALA A 168 -20.39 14.28 -3.58
CA ALA A 168 -19.51 13.11 -3.55
C ALA A 168 -19.92 12.06 -4.59
N THR A 169 -21.21 11.75 -4.72
CA THR A 169 -21.72 10.83 -5.76
C THR A 169 -21.46 11.36 -7.16
N ARG A 170 -21.65 12.66 -7.41
CA ARG A 170 -21.36 13.28 -8.72
C ARG A 170 -19.86 13.19 -9.05
N ALA A 171 -18.98 13.42 -8.07
CA ALA A 171 -17.54 13.27 -8.23
C ALA A 171 -17.15 11.82 -8.55
N TYR A 172 -17.73 10.87 -7.82
CA TYR A 172 -17.54 9.43 -8.01
C TYR A 172 -17.93 8.99 -9.41
N GLU A 173 -19.17 9.27 -9.85
CA GLU A 173 -19.62 8.89 -11.19
C GLU A 173 -18.82 9.60 -12.29
N THR A 174 -18.34 10.82 -12.05
CA THR A 174 -17.46 11.53 -12.98
C THR A 174 -16.12 10.83 -13.14
N ALA A 175 -15.44 10.48 -12.04
CA ALA A 175 -14.19 9.72 -12.10
C ALA A 175 -14.37 8.36 -12.80
N ARG A 176 -15.47 7.67 -12.50
CA ARG A 176 -15.84 6.42 -13.18
C ARG A 176 -16.02 6.61 -14.69
N ALA A 177 -16.74 7.66 -15.10
CA ALA A 177 -16.93 8.00 -16.52
C ALA A 177 -15.62 8.35 -17.23
N TRP A 178 -14.60 8.82 -16.50
CA TRP A 178 -13.25 9.06 -17.01
C TRP A 178 -12.41 7.77 -17.13
N GLY A 179 -13.02 6.59 -16.96
CA GLY A 179 -12.33 5.30 -17.02
C GLY A 179 -11.49 4.99 -15.79
N LYS A 180 -11.77 5.66 -14.66
CA LYS A 180 -11.16 5.35 -13.37
C LYS A 180 -12.01 4.35 -12.58
N THR A 181 -11.39 3.77 -11.57
CA THR A 181 -12.06 2.99 -10.53
C THR A 181 -12.05 3.86 -9.27
N PRO A 182 -13.10 4.68 -9.05
CA PRO A 182 -13.20 5.45 -7.83
C PRO A 182 -13.50 4.55 -6.62
N VAL A 183 -13.00 4.94 -5.46
CA VAL A 183 -13.38 4.38 -4.15
C VAL A 183 -13.82 5.53 -3.25
N ALA A 184 -14.86 5.31 -2.43
CA ALA A 184 -15.36 6.34 -1.52
C ALA A 184 -14.69 6.23 -0.14
N CYS A 185 -14.28 7.36 0.43
CA CYS A 185 -13.80 7.37 1.81
C CYS A 185 -14.11 8.67 2.57
N ALA A 186 -14.11 8.57 3.90
CA ALA A 186 -14.18 9.72 4.79
C ALA A 186 -12.81 10.42 4.91
N ASP A 187 -12.84 11.72 5.16
CA ASP A 187 -11.66 12.54 5.44
C ASP A 187 -10.99 12.14 6.76
N THR A 188 -10.10 11.17 6.69
CA THR A 188 -9.21 10.75 7.78
C THR A 188 -7.77 10.79 7.30
N PRO A 189 -6.77 10.96 8.20
CA PRO A 189 -5.39 11.12 7.78
C PRO A 189 -4.89 9.94 6.93
N GLY A 190 -4.40 10.26 5.73
CA GLY A 190 -3.91 9.26 4.76
C GLY A 190 -5.00 8.50 4.00
N PHE A 191 -6.27 8.90 4.11
CA PHE A 191 -7.41 8.31 3.43
C PHE A 191 -7.44 6.77 3.56
N ILE A 192 -7.45 6.02 2.45
CA ILE A 192 -7.30 4.57 2.48
C ILE A 192 -5.84 4.19 2.21
N VAL A 193 -5.33 4.51 1.01
CA VAL A 193 -4.08 3.93 0.50
C VAL A 193 -2.88 4.36 1.34
N ASN A 194 -2.74 5.66 1.60
CA ASN A 194 -1.58 6.16 2.33
C ASN A 194 -1.56 5.67 3.78
N ARG A 195 -2.73 5.51 4.41
CA ARG A 195 -2.89 4.95 5.76
C ARG A 195 -2.56 3.47 5.82
N VAL A 196 -3.25 2.65 5.01
CA VAL A 196 -3.16 1.18 5.08
C VAL A 196 -1.84 0.65 4.52
N ALA A 197 -1.18 1.40 3.63
CA ALA A 197 0.15 1.03 3.13
C ALA A 197 1.31 1.29 4.09
N ARG A 198 1.13 2.09 5.18
CA ARG A 198 2.25 2.45 6.07
C ARG A 198 3.00 1.24 6.64
N PRO A 199 2.32 0.18 7.14
CA PRO A 199 3.03 -0.97 7.70
C PRO A 199 3.93 -1.70 6.72
N PHE A 200 3.63 -1.68 5.42
CA PHE A 200 4.48 -2.31 4.41
C PHE A 200 5.92 -1.79 4.43
N TYR A 201 6.08 -0.48 4.59
CA TYR A 201 7.41 0.14 4.74
C TYR A 201 7.92 -0.01 6.16
N ALA A 202 7.07 0.30 7.14
CA ALA A 202 7.47 0.43 8.53
C ALA A 202 7.93 -0.90 9.14
N GLU A 203 7.32 -2.03 8.76
CA GLU A 203 7.71 -3.36 9.24
C GLU A 203 9.00 -3.85 8.59
N ALA A 204 9.19 -3.59 7.29
CA ALA A 204 10.45 -3.88 6.60
C ALA A 204 11.63 -3.12 7.23
N PHE A 205 11.43 -1.83 7.54
CA PHE A 205 12.45 -1.02 8.22
C PHE A 205 12.71 -1.50 9.66
N ALA A 206 11.68 -1.90 10.39
CA ALA A 206 11.84 -2.45 11.73
C ALA A 206 12.68 -3.74 11.72
N VAL A 207 12.41 -4.68 10.81
CA VAL A 207 13.23 -5.89 10.66
C VAL A 207 14.69 -5.55 10.34
N HIS A 208 14.93 -4.53 9.51
CA HIS A 208 16.29 -4.08 9.22
C HIS A 208 16.99 -3.41 10.40
N GLU A 209 16.29 -2.55 11.14
CA GLU A 209 16.81 -1.87 12.34
C GLU A 209 17.14 -2.87 13.46
N ASP A 210 16.34 -3.93 13.60
CA ASP A 210 16.59 -5.05 14.52
C ASP A 210 17.67 -6.03 14.02
N GLN A 211 18.33 -5.71 12.89
CA GLN A 211 19.35 -6.54 12.24
C GLN A 211 18.87 -7.95 11.87
N GLY A 212 17.56 -8.13 11.64
CA GLY A 212 17.00 -9.41 11.20
C GLY A 212 17.48 -9.80 9.81
N ALA A 213 17.55 -8.86 8.87
CA ALA A 213 18.06 -9.12 7.52
C ALA A 213 18.53 -7.84 6.82
N ASP A 214 19.35 -8.00 5.78
CA ASP A 214 19.71 -6.90 4.90
C ASP A 214 18.55 -6.52 3.95
N PRO A 215 18.54 -5.28 3.42
CA PRO A 215 17.47 -4.80 2.53
C PRO A 215 17.17 -5.71 1.33
N ALA A 216 18.19 -6.29 0.70
CA ALA A 216 17.98 -7.13 -0.49
C ALA A 216 17.27 -8.43 -0.12
N THR A 217 17.62 -9.03 1.01
CA THR A 217 16.94 -10.20 1.56
C THR A 217 15.48 -9.90 1.90
N ILE A 218 15.21 -8.79 2.60
CA ILE A 218 13.84 -8.41 2.97
C ILE A 218 12.98 -8.16 1.73
N ASP A 219 13.49 -7.41 0.76
CA ASP A 219 12.79 -7.16 -0.50
C ASP A 219 12.52 -8.43 -1.30
N ALA A 220 13.49 -9.35 -1.33
CA ALA A 220 13.32 -10.64 -1.99
C ALA A 220 12.23 -11.48 -1.31
N VAL A 221 12.17 -11.53 0.03
CA VAL A 221 11.16 -12.28 0.77
C VAL A 221 9.75 -11.69 0.56
N LEU A 222 9.60 -10.35 0.65
CA LEU A 222 8.32 -9.69 0.38
C LEU A 222 7.80 -9.99 -1.05
N ARG A 223 8.69 -10.02 -2.04
CA ARG A 223 8.32 -10.26 -3.45
C ARG A 223 8.10 -11.74 -3.77
N GLU A 224 9.04 -12.59 -3.40
CA GLU A 224 9.11 -14.01 -3.82
C GLU A 224 8.31 -14.95 -2.91
N SER A 225 7.93 -14.49 -1.71
CA SER A 225 7.07 -15.21 -0.76
C SER A 225 5.75 -14.49 -0.53
N GLY A 226 5.79 -13.20 -0.21
CA GLY A 226 4.60 -12.38 0.04
C GLY A 226 3.80 -11.98 -1.22
N GLY A 227 4.36 -12.20 -2.41
CA GLY A 227 3.71 -11.89 -3.69
C GLY A 227 3.61 -10.41 -4.04
N PHE A 228 4.24 -9.52 -3.27
CA PHE A 228 4.28 -8.09 -3.59
C PHE A 228 5.07 -7.84 -4.88
N ARG A 229 4.62 -6.89 -5.70
CA ARG A 229 5.28 -6.59 -6.98
C ARG A 229 6.72 -6.11 -6.84
N MET A 230 7.01 -5.41 -5.74
CA MET A 230 8.32 -4.82 -5.42
C MET A 230 8.52 -4.86 -3.91
N GLY A 231 9.76 -5.01 -3.46
CA GLY A 231 10.07 -4.92 -2.04
C GLY A 231 10.00 -3.48 -1.50
N ALA A 232 9.90 -3.32 -0.19
CA ALA A 232 9.74 -2.03 0.47
C ALA A 232 10.94 -1.08 0.27
N PHE A 233 12.17 -1.59 0.30
CA PHE A 233 13.37 -0.75 0.14
C PHE A 233 13.49 -0.27 -1.31
N GLU A 234 13.31 -1.17 -2.27
CA GLU A 234 13.28 -0.85 -3.70
C GLU A 234 12.18 0.16 -4.04
N LEU A 235 11.00 -0.01 -3.45
CA LEU A 235 9.85 0.85 -3.71
C LEU A 235 10.08 2.26 -3.16
N THR A 236 10.62 2.38 -1.94
CA THR A 236 10.92 3.71 -1.37
C THR A 236 12.05 4.42 -2.10
N ASP A 237 13.04 3.68 -2.63
CA ASP A 237 14.09 4.27 -3.49
C ASP A 237 13.53 4.72 -4.86
N LEU A 238 12.48 4.06 -5.37
CA LEU A 238 11.79 4.46 -6.59
C LEU A 238 10.92 5.71 -6.37
N ILE A 239 10.15 5.75 -5.27
CA ILE A 239 9.31 6.89 -4.89
C ILE A 239 10.18 8.11 -4.55
N GLY A 240 11.29 7.88 -3.86
CA GLY A 240 12.12 8.89 -3.22
C GLY A 240 11.96 8.85 -1.71
N GLN A 241 13.08 8.76 -0.98
CA GLN A 241 13.05 8.62 0.48
C GLN A 241 12.42 9.83 1.17
N ASP A 242 12.72 11.04 0.69
CA ASP A 242 12.13 12.30 1.17
C ASP A 242 10.61 12.34 1.01
N VAL A 243 10.11 11.86 -0.12
CA VAL A 243 8.66 11.84 -0.40
C VAL A 243 7.97 10.80 0.50
N ASN A 244 8.51 9.59 0.57
CA ASN A 244 7.93 8.54 1.40
C ASN A 244 7.96 8.87 2.90
N GLU A 245 9.10 9.38 3.39
CA GLU A 245 9.26 9.80 4.80
C GLU A 245 8.33 10.98 5.12
N SER A 246 8.20 11.97 4.24
CA SER A 246 7.29 13.11 4.43
C SER A 246 5.83 12.66 4.57
N VAL A 247 5.38 11.69 3.77
CA VAL A 247 4.02 11.13 3.90
C VAL A 247 3.88 10.38 5.21
N THR A 248 4.87 9.58 5.62
CA THR A 248 4.87 8.88 6.92
C THR A 248 4.78 9.87 8.08
N HIS A 249 5.59 10.93 8.09
CA HIS A 249 5.52 11.98 9.12
C HIS A 249 4.17 12.69 9.13
N SER A 250 3.61 13.01 7.96
CA SER A 250 2.32 13.67 7.88
C SER A 250 1.20 12.82 8.47
N VAL A 251 1.16 11.52 8.14
CA VAL A 251 0.17 10.59 8.70
C VAL A 251 0.38 10.46 10.21
N TRP A 252 1.62 10.28 10.67
CA TRP A 252 1.96 10.17 12.08
C TRP A 252 1.54 11.40 12.89
N GLN A 253 1.88 12.60 12.44
CA GLN A 253 1.50 13.85 13.09
C GLN A 253 -0.02 14.05 13.10
N ALA A 254 -0.70 13.75 12.00
CA ALA A 254 -2.14 13.89 11.88
C ALA A 254 -2.93 12.88 12.74
N PHE A 255 -2.32 11.75 13.09
CA PHE A 255 -2.81 10.81 14.11
C PHE A 255 -2.29 11.14 15.53
N PHE A 256 -1.86 12.38 15.77
CA PHE A 256 -1.36 12.82 17.08
C PHE A 256 -0.21 11.94 17.60
N GLN A 257 0.70 11.57 16.71
CA GLN A 257 1.89 10.77 16.99
C GLN A 257 1.59 9.33 17.44
N ASP A 258 0.49 8.74 16.97
CA ASP A 258 0.18 7.32 17.20
C ASP A 258 1.37 6.42 16.82
N VAL A 259 1.82 5.61 17.79
CA VAL A 259 3.03 4.79 17.69
C VAL A 259 3.02 3.80 16.52
N ARG A 260 1.84 3.45 16.01
CA ARG A 260 1.66 2.54 14.87
C ARG A 260 2.14 3.14 13.54
N PHE A 261 2.29 4.47 13.47
CA PHE A 261 2.76 5.20 12.30
C PHE A 261 4.14 5.82 12.49
N THR A 262 4.87 5.43 13.54
CA THR A 262 6.19 6.02 13.87
C THR A 262 7.17 5.95 12.69
N PRO A 263 7.77 7.06 12.27
CA PRO A 263 8.81 7.10 11.24
C PRO A 263 10.08 6.32 11.64
N SER A 264 10.80 5.75 10.67
CA SER A 264 12.06 5.03 10.89
C SER A 264 13.26 5.97 10.96
N LEU A 265 14.17 5.72 11.91
CA LEU A 265 15.43 6.43 12.01
C LEU A 265 16.39 6.06 10.87
N ALA A 266 16.35 4.81 10.40
CA ALA A 266 17.15 4.36 9.27
C ALA A 266 16.74 5.08 7.98
N GLN A 267 15.44 5.23 7.72
CA GLN A 267 14.97 6.04 6.58
C GLN A 267 15.35 7.52 6.75
N ARG A 268 15.17 8.09 7.94
CA ARG A 268 15.52 9.49 8.24
C ARG A 268 16.96 9.82 7.86
N ARG A 269 17.90 8.93 8.20
CA ARG A 269 19.33 9.10 7.88
C ARG A 269 19.60 9.17 6.38
N LEU A 270 18.84 8.45 5.56
CA LEU A 270 18.97 8.53 4.10
C LEU A 270 18.53 9.90 3.59
N VAL A 271 17.42 10.43 4.10
CA VAL A 271 16.91 11.76 3.73
C VAL A 271 17.88 12.85 4.17
N GLU A 272 18.32 12.84 5.44
CA GLU A 272 19.26 13.83 5.98
C GLU A 272 20.63 13.80 5.29
N SER A 273 21.05 12.66 4.75
CA SER A 273 22.30 12.53 3.98
C SER A 273 22.14 12.76 2.47
N GLY A 274 20.95 13.13 1.99
CA GLY A 274 20.68 13.36 0.56
C GLY A 274 20.65 12.10 -0.31
N ARG A 275 20.57 10.91 0.31
CA ARG A 275 20.43 9.61 -0.37
C ARG A 275 18.95 9.31 -0.63
N LEU A 276 18.39 10.04 -1.57
CA LEU A 276 16.96 10.07 -1.87
C LEU A 276 16.49 8.95 -2.82
N GLY A 277 17.28 7.90 -3.06
CA GLY A 277 16.94 6.80 -3.95
C GLY A 277 17.41 7.03 -5.39
N ARG A 278 16.63 6.55 -6.37
CA ARG A 278 17.03 6.55 -7.80
C ARG A 278 17.33 7.95 -8.32
N LYS A 279 16.56 8.96 -7.89
CA LYS A 279 16.70 10.35 -8.37
C LYS A 279 18.02 11.01 -7.95
N SER A 280 18.67 10.52 -6.89
CA SER A 280 19.99 10.97 -6.43
C SER A 280 21.09 9.96 -6.74
N GLY A 281 20.79 8.89 -7.48
CA GLY A 281 21.71 7.80 -7.78
C GLY A 281 22.05 6.88 -6.59
N GLN A 282 21.47 7.12 -5.41
CA GLN A 282 21.75 6.35 -4.19
C GLN A 282 20.60 6.52 -3.18
N GLY A 283 20.13 5.42 -2.62
CA GLY A 283 19.26 5.35 -1.44
C GLY A 283 19.68 4.18 -0.56
N TRP A 284 18.77 3.24 -0.30
CA TRP A 284 19.10 1.91 0.23
C TRP A 284 20.05 1.15 -0.69
N TYR A 285 19.83 1.28 -2.00
CA TYR A 285 20.67 0.71 -3.05
C TYR A 285 21.48 1.79 -3.76
N ASP A 286 22.60 1.35 -4.36
CA ASP A 286 23.40 2.16 -5.26
C ASP A 286 22.87 2.02 -6.70
N TYR A 287 22.53 3.15 -7.31
CA TYR A 287 21.99 3.25 -8.67
C TYR A 287 22.96 3.94 -9.65
N ARG A 288 24.19 4.22 -9.24
CA ARG A 288 25.22 4.78 -10.12
C ARG A 288 25.67 3.75 -11.15
N ASP A 289 26.15 4.23 -12.29
CA ASP A 289 26.67 3.37 -13.35
C ASP A 289 27.81 2.48 -12.83
N GLY A 290 27.71 1.17 -13.08
CA GLY A 290 28.68 0.17 -12.63
C GLY A 290 28.48 -0.32 -11.19
N ALA A 291 27.49 0.19 -10.44
CA ALA A 291 27.18 -0.32 -9.12
C ALA A 291 26.66 -1.77 -9.17
N ARG A 292 27.23 -2.65 -8.34
CA ARG A 292 26.71 -4.02 -8.17
C ARG A 292 25.53 -4.00 -7.22
N ARG A 293 24.39 -4.51 -7.68
CA ARG A 293 23.22 -4.70 -6.83
C ARG A 293 23.52 -5.79 -5.79
N PRO A 294 23.28 -5.54 -4.49
CA PRO A 294 23.38 -6.57 -3.47
C PRO A 294 22.45 -7.74 -3.81
N GLU A 295 22.94 -8.96 -3.63
CA GLU A 295 22.15 -10.18 -3.78
C GLU A 295 21.52 -10.56 -2.45
N PRO A 296 20.26 -11.04 -2.44
CA PRO A 296 19.64 -11.51 -1.21
C PRO A 296 20.37 -12.74 -0.66
N HIS A 297 20.48 -12.82 0.66
CA HIS A 297 20.97 -14.01 1.35
C HIS A 297 20.17 -15.24 0.90
N THR A 298 20.89 -16.28 0.48
CA THR A 298 20.35 -17.57 0.09
C THR A 298 21.24 -18.64 0.72
N ALA A 299 20.65 -19.50 1.54
CA ALA A 299 21.36 -20.55 2.24
C ALA A 299 21.95 -21.58 1.26
N GLU A 300 23.10 -22.14 1.64
CA GLU A 300 23.76 -23.21 0.91
C GLU A 300 22.87 -24.47 0.81
N PRO A 301 23.09 -25.33 -0.20
CA PRO A 301 22.37 -26.59 -0.32
C PRO A 301 22.50 -27.46 0.96
N ALA A 302 21.39 -28.01 1.40
CA ALA A 302 21.29 -28.92 2.53
C ALA A 302 20.46 -30.16 2.17
N ASP A 303 20.77 -31.29 2.78
CA ASP A 303 20.03 -32.53 2.54
C ASP A 303 18.61 -32.45 3.09
N PRO A 304 17.58 -32.88 2.33
CA PRO A 304 16.22 -32.92 2.84
C PRO A 304 16.08 -33.95 3.97
N PRO A 305 15.18 -33.71 4.95
CA PRO A 305 14.91 -34.69 5.98
C PRO A 305 14.28 -35.95 5.37
N ALA A 306 14.57 -37.11 5.95
CA ALA A 306 14.02 -38.39 5.47
C ALA A 306 12.49 -38.47 5.64
N TYR A 307 11.97 -37.82 6.69
CA TYR A 307 10.55 -37.71 6.97
C TYR A 307 10.27 -36.43 7.76
N VAL A 308 9.01 -36.03 7.81
CA VAL A 308 8.50 -35.03 8.77
C VAL A 308 7.29 -35.60 9.49
N VAL A 309 7.09 -35.21 10.75
CA VAL A 309 5.86 -35.50 11.49
C VAL A 309 5.02 -34.22 11.52
N VAL A 310 3.75 -34.31 11.16
CA VAL A 310 2.79 -33.21 11.27
C VAL A 310 2.03 -33.38 12.57
N GLU A 311 2.07 -32.35 13.41
CA GLU A 311 1.27 -32.21 14.61
C GLU A 311 0.25 -31.08 14.40
N GLY A 312 -1.02 -31.35 14.70
CA GLY A 312 -2.11 -30.38 14.56
C GLY A 312 -2.43 -29.94 13.12
N GLY A 313 -3.17 -28.84 13.00
CA GLY A 313 -3.57 -28.25 11.71
C GLY A 313 -2.72 -27.05 11.34
N LEU A 314 -1.88 -27.15 10.30
CA LEU A 314 -0.93 -26.12 9.84
C LEU A 314 -1.55 -24.80 9.33
N GLY A 315 -2.86 -24.60 9.48
CA GLY A 315 -3.56 -23.37 9.12
C GLY A 315 -3.21 -22.88 7.71
N PRO A 316 -2.73 -21.63 7.55
CA PRO A 316 -2.32 -21.08 6.25
C PRO A 316 -1.25 -21.90 5.51
N ALA A 317 -0.50 -22.74 6.21
CA ALA A 317 0.56 -23.58 5.66
C ALA A 317 0.14 -25.04 5.39
N ALA A 318 -1.16 -25.37 5.49
CA ALA A 318 -1.68 -26.74 5.28
C ALA A 318 -1.27 -27.36 3.94
N GLU A 319 -1.12 -26.54 2.89
CA GLU A 319 -0.71 -27.01 1.56
C GLU A 319 0.71 -27.58 1.53
N LEU A 320 1.59 -27.19 2.46
CA LEU A 320 2.94 -27.74 2.56
C LEU A 320 2.92 -29.25 2.77
N VAL A 321 1.92 -29.81 3.44
CA VAL A 321 1.79 -31.27 3.64
C VAL A 321 1.74 -32.02 2.30
N ALA A 322 0.96 -31.51 1.36
CA ALA A 322 0.85 -32.10 0.02
C ALA A 322 2.17 -31.93 -0.74
N MET A 323 2.77 -30.73 -0.69
CA MET A 323 4.04 -30.44 -1.36
C MET A 323 5.19 -31.32 -0.86
N VAL A 324 5.26 -31.58 0.45
CA VAL A 324 6.29 -32.46 1.05
C VAL A 324 6.15 -33.89 0.54
N ARG A 325 4.92 -34.41 0.44
CA ARG A 325 4.68 -35.74 -0.16
C ARG A 325 5.07 -35.79 -1.63
N GLU A 326 4.73 -34.74 -2.40
CA GLU A 326 5.07 -34.62 -3.82
C GLU A 326 6.58 -34.56 -4.05
N ALA A 327 7.34 -33.98 -3.10
CA ALA A 327 8.80 -33.96 -3.11
C ALA A 327 9.44 -35.30 -2.70
N GLY A 328 8.64 -36.33 -2.40
CA GLY A 328 9.12 -37.67 -2.04
C GLY A 328 9.58 -37.82 -0.59
N ILE A 329 9.26 -36.85 0.28
CA ILE A 329 9.57 -36.90 1.71
C ILE A 329 8.38 -37.57 2.44
N GLU A 330 8.68 -38.54 3.30
CA GLU A 330 7.66 -39.25 4.06
C GLU A 330 6.97 -38.28 5.05
N VAL A 331 5.63 -38.25 5.05
CA VAL A 331 4.86 -37.46 6.01
C VAL A 331 4.12 -38.38 6.97
N ARG A 332 4.45 -38.26 8.25
CA ARG A 332 3.81 -38.94 9.38
C ARG A 332 2.84 -37.98 10.07
N HIS A 333 1.82 -38.52 10.72
CA HIS A 333 0.83 -37.75 11.50
C HIS A 333 0.86 -38.25 12.94
N GLU A 334 0.78 -37.32 13.90
CA GLU A 334 0.62 -37.64 15.32
C GLU A 334 -0.71 -37.04 15.79
N ASP A 335 -1.59 -37.91 16.32
CA ASP A 335 -2.97 -37.54 16.70
C ASP A 335 -3.05 -36.85 18.07
N GLU A 336 -1.92 -36.72 18.80
CA GLU A 336 -1.88 -35.97 20.05
C GLU A 336 -1.79 -34.47 19.75
N ASP A 337 -2.82 -33.72 20.15
CA ASP A 337 -2.88 -32.27 19.98
C ASP A 337 -1.88 -31.56 20.92
N LYS A 338 -0.64 -31.43 20.45
CA LYS A 338 0.48 -30.77 21.15
C LYS A 338 0.84 -29.41 20.52
N GLY A 339 0.01 -28.88 19.63
CA GLY A 339 0.23 -27.66 18.87
C GLY A 339 0.45 -27.88 17.37
N THR A 340 0.52 -26.78 16.62
CA THR A 340 0.58 -26.76 15.15
C THR A 340 2.01 -26.63 14.64
N ARG A 341 2.62 -27.72 14.16
CA ARG A 341 4.02 -27.71 13.70
C ARG A 341 4.40 -28.91 12.84
N PHE A 342 5.54 -28.79 12.16
CA PHE A 342 6.30 -29.95 11.72
C PHE A 342 7.36 -30.32 12.77
N VAL A 343 7.56 -31.61 13.02
CA VAL A 343 8.70 -32.13 13.79
C VAL A 343 9.66 -32.82 12.83
N LEU A 344 10.92 -32.42 12.90
CA LEU A 344 12.01 -32.92 12.07
C LEU A 344 12.66 -34.16 12.72
N PRO A 345 13.41 -34.99 11.96
CA PRO A 345 14.04 -36.20 12.50
C PRO A 345 15.02 -35.95 13.65
N SER A 346 15.62 -34.76 13.70
CA SER A 346 16.47 -34.30 14.82
C SER A 346 15.70 -34.11 16.14
N GLY A 347 14.37 -34.07 16.09
CA GLY A 347 13.50 -33.67 17.21
C GLY A 347 13.24 -32.16 17.25
N GLY A 348 13.90 -31.39 16.38
CA GLY A 348 13.64 -29.95 16.25
C GLY A 348 12.29 -29.66 15.59
N GLN A 349 11.75 -28.49 15.90
CA GLN A 349 10.40 -28.09 15.50
C GLN A 349 10.46 -27.00 14.43
N LEU A 350 9.55 -27.08 13.47
CA LEU A 350 9.38 -26.09 12.42
C LEU A 350 7.96 -25.53 12.47
N VAL A 351 7.86 -24.23 12.77
CA VAL A 351 6.61 -23.54 13.12
C VAL A 351 6.37 -22.37 12.18
N LEU A 352 5.12 -22.16 11.74
CA LEU A 352 4.76 -20.97 10.97
C LEU A 352 4.87 -19.74 11.87
N ALA A 353 5.39 -18.63 11.33
CA ALA A 353 5.46 -17.36 12.06
C ALA A 353 4.13 -16.99 12.75
N ASP A 354 4.17 -16.93 14.09
CA ASP A 354 3.02 -16.76 14.97
C ASP A 354 3.16 -15.53 15.89
N GLY A 355 4.20 -14.71 15.67
CA GLY A 355 4.50 -13.52 16.46
C GLY A 355 5.41 -13.78 17.67
N GLN A 356 5.78 -15.02 17.96
CA GLN A 356 6.76 -15.36 18.98
C GLN A 356 8.19 -15.41 18.41
N THR A 357 9.16 -15.61 19.28
CA THR A 357 10.60 -15.67 18.95
C THR A 357 11.20 -17.01 19.33
N SER A 358 12.15 -17.51 18.53
CA SER A 358 12.73 -18.83 18.79
C SER A 358 13.56 -18.88 20.07
N VAL A 359 14.01 -17.75 20.63
CA VAL A 359 14.69 -17.73 21.95
C VAL A 359 13.81 -18.20 23.11
N GLU A 360 12.49 -18.19 22.97
CA GLU A 360 11.55 -18.66 23.99
C GLU A 360 11.49 -20.19 24.08
N PHE A 361 12.00 -20.88 23.06
CA PHE A 361 11.80 -22.31 22.89
C PHE A 361 13.11 -23.07 22.67
N ARG A 362 13.07 -24.36 22.97
CA ARG A 362 14.19 -25.26 22.67
C ARG A 362 14.04 -25.81 21.26
N ASP A 363 15.04 -25.51 20.43
CA ASP A 363 15.22 -26.11 19.10
C ASP A 363 14.04 -25.90 18.13
N VAL A 364 13.56 -24.66 18.07
CA VAL A 364 12.52 -24.21 17.13
C VAL A 364 13.15 -23.41 16.00
N VAL A 365 12.67 -23.65 14.79
CA VAL A 365 12.88 -22.82 13.60
C VAL A 365 11.51 -22.29 13.16
N TYR A 366 11.41 -20.98 12.97
CA TYR A 366 10.23 -20.37 12.36
C TYR A 366 10.40 -20.30 10.85
N PHE A 367 9.32 -20.53 10.10
CA PHE A 367 9.25 -20.19 8.68
C PHE A 367 8.19 -19.11 8.44
N ASP A 368 8.47 -18.22 7.50
CA ASP A 368 7.60 -17.08 7.21
C ASP A 368 6.37 -17.49 6.39
N LEU A 369 5.34 -16.66 6.48
CA LEU A 369 4.13 -16.75 5.68
C LEU A 369 4.45 -16.56 4.19
N ALA A 370 3.88 -17.41 3.34
CA ALA A 370 3.79 -17.18 1.91
C ALA A 370 2.35 -16.85 1.50
N LEU A 371 2.18 -15.98 0.51
CA LEU A 371 0.86 -15.74 -0.11
C LEU A 371 0.29 -17.03 -0.71
N ASP A 372 1.16 -17.82 -1.33
CA ASP A 372 0.87 -19.12 -1.94
C ASP A 372 2.18 -19.92 -1.91
N TYR A 373 2.21 -20.99 -1.10
CA TYR A 373 3.42 -21.79 -0.94
C TYR A 373 3.81 -22.55 -2.20
N ARG A 374 2.88 -22.88 -3.10
CA ARG A 374 3.22 -23.52 -4.38
C ARG A 374 3.90 -22.53 -5.31
N ALA A 375 3.32 -21.34 -5.46
CA ALA A 375 3.85 -20.32 -6.36
C ALA A 375 5.10 -19.59 -5.84
N ALA A 376 5.27 -19.49 -4.52
CA ALA A 376 6.40 -18.82 -3.90
C ALA A 376 7.73 -19.45 -4.35
N THR A 377 8.73 -18.64 -4.66
CA THR A 377 10.08 -19.13 -5.06
C THR A 377 11.10 -19.01 -3.93
N ARG A 378 10.73 -18.35 -2.83
CA ARG A 378 11.55 -18.17 -1.63
C ARG A 378 10.73 -18.35 -0.36
N VAL A 379 11.39 -18.82 0.70
CA VAL A 379 10.89 -18.79 2.08
C VAL A 379 11.99 -18.24 3.00
N ALA A 380 11.59 -17.50 4.03
CA ALA A 380 12.51 -17.09 5.08
C ALA A 380 12.40 -18.03 6.29
N LEU A 381 13.54 -18.34 6.90
CA LEU A 381 13.64 -19.09 8.15
C LEU A 381 14.28 -18.22 9.23
N SER A 382 13.78 -18.31 10.45
CA SER A 382 14.37 -17.67 11.63
C SER A 382 14.69 -18.72 12.68
N ALA A 383 15.84 -18.58 13.31
CA ALA A 383 16.30 -19.46 14.36
C ALA A 383 17.19 -18.71 15.35
N ALA A 384 17.06 -19.04 16.63
CA ALA A 384 17.91 -18.51 17.69
C ALA A 384 19.33 -19.05 17.53
N HIS A 385 20.32 -18.32 18.07
CA HIS A 385 21.71 -18.81 18.11
C HIS A 385 21.87 -20.14 18.86
N SER A 386 20.94 -20.47 19.76
CA SER A 386 20.90 -21.74 20.50
C SER A 386 20.18 -22.88 19.78
N THR A 387 19.50 -22.61 18.66
CA THR A 387 18.85 -23.65 17.84
C THR A 387 19.91 -24.56 17.23
N SER A 388 19.64 -25.86 17.18
CA SER A 388 20.58 -26.85 16.67
C SER A 388 20.91 -26.56 15.20
N PRO A 389 22.20 -26.55 14.80
CA PRO A 389 22.59 -26.42 13.40
C PRO A 389 21.99 -27.53 12.52
N GLU A 390 21.79 -28.73 13.07
CA GLU A 390 21.14 -29.83 12.37
C GLU A 390 19.68 -29.52 12.05
N THR A 391 18.95 -28.92 13.00
CA THR A 391 17.55 -28.53 12.85
C THR A 391 17.40 -27.46 11.77
N VAL A 392 18.27 -26.44 11.78
CA VAL A 392 18.29 -25.40 10.73
C VAL A 392 18.63 -26.00 9.36
N ALA A 393 19.59 -26.93 9.29
CA ALA A 393 19.96 -27.61 8.06
C ALA A 393 18.81 -28.48 7.50
N GLN A 394 18.13 -29.24 8.35
CA GLN A 394 16.98 -30.05 7.96
C GLN A 394 15.80 -29.19 7.50
N ALA A 395 15.50 -28.09 8.19
CA ALA A 395 14.48 -27.13 7.77
C ALA A 395 14.84 -26.50 6.41
N THR A 396 16.12 -26.17 6.20
CA THR A 396 16.64 -25.61 4.95
C THR A 396 16.51 -26.62 3.80
N GLY A 397 16.96 -27.86 4.01
CA GLY A 397 16.88 -28.94 3.02
C GLY A 397 15.44 -29.31 2.66
N LEU A 398 14.53 -29.28 3.64
CA LEU A 398 13.09 -29.46 3.42
C LEU A 398 12.57 -28.47 2.38
N PHE A 399 12.71 -27.16 2.64
CA PHE A 399 12.19 -26.14 1.72
C PHE A 399 12.94 -26.10 0.38
N GLN A 400 14.24 -26.42 0.35
CA GLN A 400 14.98 -26.57 -0.90
C GLN A 400 14.45 -27.73 -1.75
N ALA A 401 14.10 -28.87 -1.15
CA ALA A 401 13.45 -29.97 -1.86
C ALA A 401 12.05 -29.60 -2.39
N LEU A 402 11.37 -28.64 -1.76
CA LEU A 402 10.14 -28.02 -2.27
C LEU A 402 10.40 -26.98 -3.38
N GLY A 403 11.64 -26.86 -3.86
CA GLY A 403 12.04 -25.94 -4.93
C GLY A 403 12.18 -24.48 -4.48
N LYS A 404 12.34 -24.22 -3.18
CA LYS A 404 12.45 -22.85 -2.64
C LYS A 404 13.90 -22.45 -2.45
N LYS A 405 14.20 -21.18 -2.76
CA LYS A 405 15.36 -20.50 -2.18
C LYS A 405 15.08 -20.25 -0.70
N VAL A 406 16.06 -20.50 0.16
CA VAL A 406 15.88 -20.33 1.61
C VAL A 406 16.72 -19.14 2.08
N SER A 407 16.09 -18.16 2.72
CA SER A 407 16.79 -17.07 3.40
C SER A 407 16.75 -17.31 4.90
N VAL A 408 17.88 -17.67 5.51
CA VAL A 408 17.97 -17.66 6.98
C VAL A 408 18.20 -16.22 7.43
N ILE A 409 17.35 -15.74 8.34
CA ILE A 409 17.37 -14.39 8.90
C ILE A 409 17.62 -14.47 10.43
N GLY A 410 17.93 -13.33 11.04
CA GLY A 410 18.03 -13.22 12.50
C GLY A 410 16.70 -13.49 13.20
N ASP A 411 16.76 -13.74 14.50
CA ASP A 411 15.58 -14.05 15.31
C ASP A 411 14.70 -12.82 15.53
N VAL A 412 13.78 -12.59 14.59
CA VAL A 412 12.79 -11.50 14.64
C VAL A 412 11.37 -12.07 14.76
N PRO A 413 10.62 -11.72 15.82
CA PRO A 413 9.26 -12.22 16.00
C PRO A 413 8.34 -11.74 14.88
N GLY A 414 7.46 -12.63 14.41
CA GLY A 414 6.56 -12.37 13.28
C GLY A 414 7.25 -12.25 11.91
N MET A 415 8.55 -12.53 11.81
CA MET A 415 9.29 -12.65 10.55
C MET A 415 9.22 -11.40 9.66
N ILE A 416 9.04 -11.51 8.33
CA ILE A 416 8.97 -10.39 7.39
C ILE A 416 7.56 -10.25 6.83
N VAL A 417 7.04 -11.30 6.18
CA VAL A 417 5.74 -11.27 5.51
C VAL A 417 4.61 -11.31 6.54
N ALA A 418 4.68 -12.24 7.49
CA ALA A 418 3.60 -12.46 8.45
C ALA A 418 3.28 -11.19 9.27
N ARG A 419 4.28 -10.57 9.90
CA ARG A 419 4.11 -9.30 10.63
C ARG A 419 3.59 -8.17 9.74
N THR A 420 4.07 -8.09 8.50
CA THR A 420 3.68 -7.04 7.56
C THR A 420 2.20 -7.18 7.20
N VAL A 421 1.78 -8.38 6.81
CA VAL A 421 0.39 -8.67 6.43
C VAL A 421 -0.55 -8.49 7.62
N ALA A 422 -0.18 -8.98 8.81
CA ALA A 422 -1.01 -8.82 10.01
C ALA A 422 -1.24 -7.33 10.37
N ARG A 423 -0.22 -6.48 10.28
CA ARG A 423 -0.36 -5.03 10.51
C ARG A 423 -1.19 -4.34 9.44
N ILE A 424 -1.08 -4.76 8.17
CA ILE A 424 -1.92 -4.25 7.07
C ILE A 424 -3.39 -4.62 7.32
N ILE A 425 -3.66 -5.87 7.73
CA ILE A 425 -5.01 -6.34 8.09
C ILE A 425 -5.58 -5.51 9.25
N ASP A 426 -4.82 -5.33 10.34
CA ASP A 426 -5.28 -4.57 11.51
C ASP A 426 -5.73 -3.14 11.14
N LEU A 427 -4.91 -2.42 10.37
CA LEU A 427 -5.25 -1.06 9.94
C LEU A 427 -6.45 -1.03 8.98
N ALA A 428 -6.61 -2.05 8.13
CA ALA A 428 -7.75 -2.14 7.22
C ALA A 428 -9.05 -2.42 7.98
N VAL A 429 -9.06 -3.39 8.90
CA VAL A 429 -10.20 -3.71 9.76
C VAL A 429 -10.57 -2.50 10.63
N GLU A 430 -9.58 -1.79 11.18
CA GLU A 430 -9.82 -0.56 11.93
C GLU A 430 -10.41 0.55 11.04
N ALA A 431 -9.95 0.69 9.80
CA ALA A 431 -10.50 1.68 8.86
C ALA A 431 -11.99 1.39 8.54
N VAL A 432 -12.36 0.12 8.33
CA VAL A 432 -13.77 -0.30 8.18
C VAL A 432 -14.57 0.05 9.43
N ALA A 433 -14.11 -0.37 10.61
CA ALA A 433 -14.82 -0.17 11.87
C ALA A 433 -15.00 1.31 12.24
N LYS A 434 -14.10 2.19 11.78
CA LYS A 434 -14.20 3.64 11.96
C LYS A 434 -15.02 4.34 10.86
N GLY A 435 -15.60 3.60 9.92
CA GLY A 435 -16.41 4.14 8.83
C GLY A 435 -15.58 4.95 7.82
N VAL A 436 -14.30 4.64 7.67
CA VAL A 436 -13.43 5.31 6.68
C VAL A 436 -13.86 4.93 5.27
N ALA A 437 -14.06 3.65 5.00
CA ALA A 437 -14.46 3.11 3.70
C ALA A 437 -15.05 1.71 3.88
N THR A 438 -15.68 1.17 2.84
CA THR A 438 -16.18 -0.21 2.83
C THR A 438 -15.04 -1.21 2.70
N GLU A 439 -15.28 -2.48 3.06
CA GLU A 439 -14.28 -3.55 2.86
C GLU A 439 -13.86 -3.67 1.40
N GLU A 440 -14.83 -3.62 0.47
CA GLU A 440 -14.60 -3.73 -0.97
C GLU A 440 -13.77 -2.56 -1.52
N ASP A 441 -14.07 -1.34 -1.06
CA ASP A 441 -13.32 -0.14 -1.44
C ASP A 441 -11.87 -0.22 -0.95
N ILE A 442 -11.64 -0.71 0.27
CA ILE A 442 -10.28 -0.87 0.82
C ILE A 442 -9.50 -1.92 0.03
N ASP A 443 -10.11 -3.09 -0.21
CA ASP A 443 -9.48 -4.15 -1.00
C ASP A 443 -9.17 -3.66 -2.43
N THR A 444 -10.06 -2.88 -3.03
CA THR A 444 -9.87 -2.28 -4.36
C THR A 444 -8.78 -1.22 -4.36
N ALA A 445 -8.77 -0.33 -3.36
CA ALA A 445 -7.79 0.73 -3.22
C ALA A 445 -6.36 0.17 -3.08
N MET A 446 -6.18 -0.88 -2.27
CA MET A 446 -4.85 -1.46 -2.06
C MET A 446 -4.35 -2.23 -3.29
N ARG A 447 -5.23 -2.95 -4.00
CA ARG A 447 -4.88 -3.63 -5.25
C ARG A 447 -4.52 -2.65 -6.37
N LEU A 448 -5.29 -1.57 -6.53
CA LEU A 448 -5.13 -0.66 -7.67
C LEU A 448 -4.18 0.51 -7.41
N GLY A 449 -4.09 0.98 -6.16
CA GLY A 449 -3.28 2.12 -5.76
C GLY A 449 -1.81 1.75 -5.55
N VAL A 450 -1.55 0.59 -4.95
CA VAL A 450 -0.19 0.14 -4.60
C VAL A 450 0.17 -1.26 -5.13
N ASN A 451 -0.68 -1.84 -6.00
CA ASN A 451 -0.42 -3.14 -6.63
C ASN A 451 -0.23 -4.28 -5.61
N TYR A 452 -0.99 -4.26 -4.51
CA TYR A 452 -1.00 -5.41 -3.60
C TYR A 452 -1.57 -6.63 -4.32
N PRO A 453 -1.02 -7.83 -4.08
CA PRO A 453 -1.47 -9.04 -4.75
C PRO A 453 -2.88 -9.45 -4.33
N LEU A 454 -3.28 -9.12 -3.09
CA LEU A 454 -4.64 -9.30 -2.57
C LEU A 454 -5.07 -8.05 -1.79
N GLY A 455 -6.38 -7.89 -1.63
CA GLY A 455 -6.93 -6.92 -0.70
C GLY A 455 -6.65 -7.32 0.76
N PRO A 456 -6.46 -6.37 1.70
CA PRO A 456 -6.24 -6.69 3.12
C PRO A 456 -7.36 -7.48 3.79
N LEU A 457 -8.62 -7.19 3.49
CA LEU A 457 -9.76 -7.90 4.08
C LEU A 457 -9.90 -9.28 3.43
N GLU A 458 -9.57 -9.39 2.15
CA GLU A 458 -9.42 -10.68 1.47
C GLU A 458 -8.32 -11.55 2.09
N TRP A 459 -7.17 -10.95 2.43
CA TRP A 459 -6.13 -11.63 3.20
C TRP A 459 -6.64 -12.12 4.55
N SER A 460 -7.35 -11.28 5.31
CA SER A 460 -7.94 -11.68 6.60
C SER A 460 -8.86 -12.89 6.45
N ARG A 461 -9.75 -12.89 5.45
CA ARG A 461 -10.64 -14.04 5.17
C ARG A 461 -9.86 -15.30 4.82
N ARG A 462 -8.78 -15.18 4.03
CA ARG A 462 -7.97 -16.34 3.61
C ARG A 462 -7.13 -16.93 4.75
N LEU A 463 -6.61 -16.09 5.63
CA LEU A 463 -5.75 -16.52 6.73
C LEU A 463 -6.53 -16.95 7.98
N GLY A 464 -7.82 -16.62 8.04
CA GLY A 464 -8.68 -16.84 9.20
C GLY A 464 -8.85 -15.55 10.01
N GLY A 465 -10.07 -15.30 10.51
CA GLY A 465 -10.42 -14.05 11.20
C GLY A 465 -9.59 -13.77 12.46
N GLY A 466 -9.18 -14.82 13.17
CA GLY A 466 -8.34 -14.75 14.38
C GLY A 466 -6.84 -14.58 14.12
N TRP A 467 -6.33 -15.02 12.97
CA TRP A 467 -4.89 -15.19 12.73
C TRP A 467 -4.08 -13.90 12.95
N ALA A 468 -4.54 -12.79 12.39
CA ALA A 468 -3.84 -11.52 12.53
C ALA A 468 -3.88 -10.97 13.96
N CYS A 469 -4.96 -11.24 14.70
CA CYS A 469 -5.08 -10.83 16.10
C CYS A 469 -4.09 -11.60 16.96
N GLU A 470 -4.06 -12.93 16.85
CA GLU A 470 -3.16 -13.82 17.61
C GLU A 470 -1.69 -13.49 17.34
N LEU A 471 -1.31 -13.32 16.07
CA LEU A 471 0.06 -12.96 15.71
C LEU A 471 0.49 -11.63 16.34
N LEU A 472 -0.39 -10.63 16.28
CA LEU A 472 -0.12 -9.30 16.81
C LEU A 472 -0.12 -9.27 18.35
N ASP A 473 -0.97 -10.05 19.00
CA ASP A 473 -0.97 -10.22 20.46
C ASP A 473 0.37 -10.84 20.93
N ASN A 474 0.83 -11.90 20.28
CA ASN A 474 2.12 -12.53 20.58
C ASN A 474 3.29 -11.57 20.34
N LEU A 475 3.27 -10.86 19.21
CA LEU A 475 4.29 -9.86 18.87
C LEU A 475 4.29 -8.70 19.88
N HIS A 476 3.12 -8.28 20.36
CA HIS A 476 2.98 -7.25 21.38
C HIS A 476 3.49 -7.72 22.74
N ALA A 477 3.27 -8.99 23.11
CA ALA A 477 3.82 -9.57 24.34
C ALA A 477 5.36 -9.57 24.34
N CYS A 478 5.97 -9.91 23.19
CA CYS A 478 7.42 -9.87 23.01
C CYS A 478 7.97 -8.43 23.03
N ALA A 479 7.26 -7.49 22.39
CA ALA A 479 7.66 -6.10 22.26
C ALA A 479 6.52 -5.13 22.64
N PRO A 480 6.31 -4.86 23.95
CA PRO A 480 5.15 -4.12 24.47
C PRO A 480 5.26 -2.60 24.29
N THR A 481 5.61 -2.15 23.09
CA THR A 481 5.75 -0.74 22.70
C THR A 481 4.41 -0.06 22.39
N GLY A 482 3.32 -0.84 22.33
CA GLY A 482 2.00 -0.41 21.85
C GLY A 482 1.86 -0.42 20.33
N ARG A 483 2.97 -0.50 19.57
CA ARG A 483 2.95 -0.55 18.09
C ARG A 483 2.23 -1.78 17.54
N TYR A 484 2.36 -2.91 18.23
CA TYR A 484 1.82 -4.21 17.79
C TYR A 484 0.52 -4.60 18.48
N ALA A 485 0.04 -3.82 19.47
CA ALA A 485 -1.24 -4.11 20.09
C ALA A 485 -2.35 -4.17 19.04
N PRO A 486 -3.14 -5.27 18.95
CA PRO A 486 -4.27 -5.33 18.05
C PRO A 486 -5.24 -4.19 18.31
N SER A 487 -5.80 -3.61 17.25
CA SER A 487 -6.88 -2.64 17.44
C SER A 487 -8.10 -3.34 18.07
N LEU A 488 -8.89 -2.57 18.82
CA LEU A 488 -10.18 -3.09 19.33
C LEU A 488 -11.10 -3.58 18.19
N ALA A 489 -10.94 -3.03 16.99
CA ALA A 489 -11.66 -3.48 15.81
C ALA A 489 -11.23 -4.90 15.39
N LEU A 490 -9.92 -5.15 15.29
CA LEU A 490 -9.39 -6.47 14.97
C LEU A 490 -9.73 -7.50 16.06
N TYR A 491 -9.62 -7.12 17.33
CA TYR A 491 -10.05 -7.97 18.44
C TYR A 491 -11.54 -8.32 18.36
N ARG A 492 -12.43 -7.37 18.03
CA ARG A 492 -13.86 -7.71 17.86
C ARG A 492 -14.11 -8.59 16.65
N HIS A 493 -13.34 -8.39 15.58
CA HIS A 493 -13.41 -9.16 14.35
C HIS A 493 -13.04 -10.63 14.57
N SER A 494 -11.95 -10.91 15.29
CA SER A 494 -11.53 -12.29 15.61
C SER A 494 -12.63 -13.07 16.35
N TYR A 495 -13.15 -12.51 17.45
CA TYR A 495 -14.21 -13.15 18.25
C TYR A 495 -15.53 -13.33 17.49
N ALA A 496 -15.82 -12.46 16.51
CA ALA A 496 -17.02 -12.60 15.69
C ALA A 496 -16.89 -13.79 14.74
N CYS A 497 -15.71 -14.00 14.14
CA CYS A 497 -15.41 -15.16 13.31
C CYS A 497 -15.46 -16.47 14.11
N ASP A 498 -14.86 -16.51 15.30
CA ASP A 498 -14.83 -17.72 16.14
C ASP A 498 -16.24 -18.20 16.51
N LYS A 499 -17.17 -17.26 16.78
CA LYS A 499 -18.58 -17.60 17.05
C LYS A 499 -19.33 -18.14 15.84
N GLN A 500 -18.96 -17.72 14.63
CA GLN A 500 -19.57 -18.22 13.40
C GLN A 500 -19.08 -19.62 13.07
N GLU A 501 -17.80 -19.92 13.33
CA GLU A 501 -17.20 -21.25 13.13
C GLU A 501 -17.63 -22.26 14.21
N GLY A 502 -17.79 -21.81 15.46
CA GLY A 502 -18.31 -22.64 16.57
C GLY A 502 -19.84 -22.83 16.59
N GLY A 503 -20.59 -22.16 15.71
CA GLY A 503 -22.05 -22.24 15.62
C GLY A 503 -22.59 -23.39 14.75
N THR A 504 -21.70 -24.18 14.14
CA THR A 504 -22.02 -25.33 13.26
C THR A 504 -21.67 -26.70 13.85
N SER A 505 -21.37 -26.78 15.15
CA SER A 505 -21.13 -28.06 15.86
C SER A 505 -22.40 -28.70 16.42
#